data_AF-A0AAN4NWI9-F1
#
_entry.id   AF-A0AAN4NWI9-F1
#
_cell.length_a   1.000
_cell.length_b   1.000
_cell.length_c   1.000
_cell.angle_alpha   90.00
_cell.angle_beta   90.00
_cell.angle_gamma   90.00
#
_symmetry.space_group_name_H-M   'P 1'
#
loop_
_entity.id
_entity.type
_entity.pdbx_description
1 polymer ?
#
loop_
_entity_poly.entity_id
_entity_poly.type
_entity_poly.pdbx_seq_one_letter_code
_entity_poly.pdbx_strand_id
1 'polypeptide(L)' 'MSSKNRTRRTTTRNIRFPNHMIEQINIALEHKGSGNFSAWVIEACRRRLATDATHLRPASMTNNEK' A
#
# COMPACT_ATOMS: atom_id res chain seq x y z
N MET A 1 5.85 -30.79 7.52
CA MET A 1 5.77 -29.36 7.12
C MET A 1 4.80 -28.66 8.06
N SER A 2 5.28 -27.70 8.86
CA SER A 2 4.50 -27.01 9.90
C SER A 2 3.40 -26.12 9.30
N SER A 3 2.17 -26.27 9.77
CA SER A 3 1.01 -25.48 9.33
C SER A 3 1.16 -24.03 9.81
N LYS A 4 1.60 -23.14 8.92
CA LYS A 4 1.71 -21.71 9.23
C LYS A 4 0.31 -21.13 9.43
N ASN A 5 0.11 -20.54 10.60
CA ASN A 5 -1.11 -19.90 11.07
C ASN A 5 -1.55 -18.79 10.08
N ARG A 6 -2.41 -19.14 9.12
CA ARG A 6 -2.98 -18.21 8.14
C ARG A 6 -4.00 -17.35 8.86
N THR A 7 -3.63 -16.10 9.18
CA THR A 7 -4.61 -15.12 9.67
C THR A 7 -5.75 -15.04 8.65
N ARG A 8 -6.96 -15.43 9.06
CA ARG A 8 -8.16 -15.65 8.22
C ARG A 8 -8.56 -14.49 7.29
N ARG A 9 -7.93 -13.30 7.40
CA ARG A 9 -8.23 -12.08 6.64
C ARG A 9 -7.18 -11.68 5.61
N THR A 10 -6.15 -12.51 5.38
CA THR A 10 -5.09 -12.20 4.39
C THR A 10 -5.04 -13.23 3.27
N THR A 11 -4.71 -12.75 2.07
CA THR A 11 -4.47 -13.59 0.90
C THR A 11 -3.09 -13.26 0.35
N THR A 12 -2.23 -14.28 0.26
CA THR A 12 -0.90 -14.14 -0.35
C THR A 12 -1.06 -14.01 -1.86
N ARG A 13 -0.39 -13.02 -2.46
CA ARG A 13 -0.30 -12.84 -3.91
C ARG A 13 1.15 -12.99 -4.33
N ASN A 14 1.40 -13.80 -5.37
CA ASN A 14 2.74 -13.96 -5.95
C ASN A 14 2.92 -12.97 -7.10
N ILE A 15 3.62 -11.86 -6.83
CA ILE A 15 3.87 -10.78 -7.80
C ILE A 15 5.37 -10.55 -7.96
N ARG A 16 5.78 -10.01 -9.11
CA ARG A 16 7.17 -9.67 -9.40
C ARG A 16 7.34 -8.16 -9.44
N PHE A 17 8.44 -7.69 -8.85
CA PHE A 17 8.90 -6.31 -8.96
C PHE A 17 10.17 -6.26 -9.80
N PRO A 18 10.44 -5.15 -10.51
CA PRO A 18 11.75 -4.88 -11.05
C PRO A 18 12.83 -4.84 -9.95
N ASN A 19 14.03 -5.35 -10.24
CA ASN A 19 15.12 -5.42 -9.25
C ASN A 19 15.46 -4.05 -8.66
N HIS A 20 15.58 -3.03 -9.51
CA HIS A 20 15.86 -1.66 -9.08
C HIS A 20 14.82 -1.09 -8.11
N MET A 21 13.55 -1.51 -8.24
CA MET A 21 12.50 -1.08 -7.30
C MET A 21 12.66 -1.75 -5.93
N ILE A 22 12.99 -3.05 -5.90
CA ILE A 22 13.22 -3.76 -4.64
C ILE A 22 14.39 -3.14 -3.88
N GLU A 23 15.48 -2.83 -4.58
CA GLU A 23 16.66 -2.17 -3.99
C GLU A 23 16.28 -0.81 -3.37
N GLN A 24 15.56 0.04 -4.10
CA GLN A 24 15.11 1.33 -3.59
C GLN A 24 14.20 1.21 -2.36
N ILE A 25 13.30 0.22 -2.34
CA ILE A 25 12.42 -0.03 -1.20
C ILE A 25 13.22 -0.49 0.01
N ASN A 26 14.20 -1.37 -0.17
CA ASN A 26 15.05 -1.84 0.94
C ASN A 26 15.85 -0.70 1.56
N ILE A 27 16.45 0.18 0.75
CA ILE A 27 17.16 1.37 1.25
C ILE A 27 16.22 2.28 2.05
N ALA A 28 15.01 2.53 1.52
CA ALA A 28 14.01 3.34 2.21
C ALA A 28 13.56 2.71 3.55
N LEU A 29 13.55 1.38 3.63
CA LEU A 29 13.19 0.63 4.84
C LEU A 29 14.29 0.67 5.90
N GLU A 30 15.55 0.53 5.48
CA GLU A 30 16.72 0.68 6.35
C GLU A 30 16.74 2.06 7.01
N HIS A 31 16.51 3.12 6.22
CA HIS A 31 16.45 4.50 6.73
C HIS A 31 15.32 4.73 7.74
N LYS A 32 14.20 4.01 7.61
CA LYS A 32 13.03 4.14 8.50
C LYS A 32 13.12 3.24 9.73
N GLY A 33 14.14 2.36 9.82
CA GLY A 33 14.25 1.36 10.88
C GLY A 33 13.14 0.31 10.85
N SER A 34 12.50 0.09 9.69
CA SER A 34 11.39 -0.85 9.55
C SER A 34 11.75 -1.95 8.57
N GLY A 35 11.90 -3.19 9.05
CA GLY A 35 12.31 -4.32 8.19
C GLY A 35 11.18 -5.02 7.42
N ASN A 36 9.93 -4.52 7.49
CA ASN A 36 8.79 -5.25 6.94
C ASN A 36 8.39 -4.74 5.54
N PHE A 37 8.91 -5.39 4.51
CA PHE A 37 8.58 -5.11 3.11
C PHE A 37 7.07 -5.15 2.83
N SER A 38 6.36 -6.17 3.34
CA SER A 38 4.91 -6.29 3.15
C SER A 38 4.15 -5.10 3.74
N ALA A 39 4.56 -4.60 4.91
CA ALA A 39 3.95 -3.42 5.52
C ALA A 39 4.15 -2.17 4.65
N TRP A 40 5.33 -2.00 4.06
CA TRP A 40 5.62 -0.90 3.14
C TRP A 40 4.74 -0.96 1.89
N VAL A 41 4.63 -2.13 1.26
CA VAL A 41 3.79 -2.32 0.07
C VAL A 41 2.31 -2.09 0.39
N ILE A 42 1.83 -2.60 1.53
CA ILE A 42 0.43 -2.39 1.96
C ILE A 42 0.14 -0.90 2.15
N GLU A 43 1.06 -0.16 2.79
CA GLU A 43 0.92 1.28 3.02
C GLU A 43 0.91 2.06 1.69
N ALA A 44 1.80 1.72 0.76
CA ALA A 44 1.81 2.32 -0.58
C ALA A 44 0.48 2.09 -1.31
N CYS A 45 -0.06 0.87 -1.24
CA CYS A 45 -1.37 0.54 -1.78
C CYS A 45 -2.50 1.34 -1.11
N ARG A 46 -2.49 1.49 0.23
CA ARG A 46 -3.50 2.28 0.96
C ARG A 46 -3.49 3.74 0.52
N ARG A 47 -2.31 4.34 0.37
CA ARG A 47 -2.17 5.73 -0.10
C ARG A 47 -2.75 5.90 -1.49
N ARG A 48 -2.42 4.99 -2.42
CA ARG A 48 -2.96 5.05 -3.78
C ARG A 48 -4.48 4.92 -3.80
N LEU A 49 -5.04 3.96 -3.06
CA LEU A 49 -6.49 3.77 -2.96
C LEU A 49 -7.20 4.98 -2.32
N ALA A 50 -6.58 5.64 -1.35
CA ALA A 50 -7.14 6.85 -0.73
C ALA A 50 -7.11 8.06 -1.69
N THR A 51 -6.04 8.21 -2.48
CA THR A 51 -5.95 9.24 -3.54
C THR A 51 -6.95 8.98 -4.67
N ASP A 52 -7.12 7.74 -5.10
CA ASP A 52 -8.12 7.37 -6.10
C ASP A 52 -9.56 7.59 -5.57
N ALA A 53 -9.83 7.24 -4.31
CA ALA A 53 -11.14 7.49 -3.68
C ALA A 53 -11.48 8.98 -3.57
N THR A 54 -10.47 9.85 -3.40
CA THR A 54 -10.67 11.30 -3.40
C THR A 54 -10.88 11.87 -4.79
N HIS A 55 -10.32 11.27 -5.84
CA HIS A 55 -10.57 11.65 -7.23
C HIS A 55 -11.90 11.12 -7.79
N LEU A 56 -12.41 9.99 -7.29
CA LEU A 56 -13.69 9.40 -7.70
C LEU A 56 -14.89 10.01 -6.97
N ARG A 57 -14.68 10.80 -5.92
CA ARG A 57 -15.75 11.63 -5.36
C ARG A 57 -15.80 12.93 -6.18
N PRO A 58 -16.86 13.20 -6.97
CA PRO A 58 -17.00 14.53 -7.53
C PRO A 58 -17.00 15.51 -6.35
N ALA A 59 -16.09 16.48 -6.39
CA ALA A 59 -16.14 17.63 -5.51
C ALA A 59 -17.56 18.18 -5.66
N SER A 60 -18.37 18.01 -4.62
CA SER A 60 -19.71 18.57 -4.55
C SER A 60 -19.52 20.05 -4.78
N MET A 61 -19.88 20.56 -5.96
CA MET A 61 -19.96 21.98 -6.20
C MET A 61 -20.92 22.51 -5.16
N THR A 62 -20.41 23.18 -4.13
CA THR A 62 -21.23 23.98 -3.23
C THR A 62 -21.68 25.18 -4.03
N ASN A 63 -22.79 25.00 -4.74
CA ASN A 63 -23.45 26.06 -5.47
C ASN A 63 -24.09 26.98 -4.43
N ASN A 64 -23.56 28.19 -4.37
CA ASN A 64 -24.18 29.47 -4.01
C ASN A 64 -25.51 29.44 -3.24
N GLU A 65 -25.45 29.85 -1.97
CA GLU A 65 -26.54 30.49 -1.22
C GLU A 65 -25.81 31.55 -0.37
N LYS A 66 -25.93 32.86 -0.59
CA LYS A 66 -27.09 33.73 -0.79
C LYS A 66 -26.65 35.08 -1.34
#